data_AF-A0A948BL91-F1
#
_entry.id   AF-A0A948BL91-F1
#
_cell.length_a   1.000
_cell.length_b   1.000
_cell.length_c   1.000
_cell.angle_alpha   90.00
_cell.angle_beta   90.00
_cell.angle_gamma   90.00
#
_symmetry.space_group_name_H-M   'P 1'
#
loop_
_entity.id
_entity.type
_entity.pdbx_description
1 polymer ?
#
loop_
_entity_poly.entity_id
_entity_poly.type
_entity_poly.pdbx_seq_one_letter_code
_entity_poly.pdbx_strand_id
1 'polypeptide(L)'
;MTELKNSWDLKMAMEVMRNQTVDSKLWAEAVKWLMLYGPPEIQEMIQQASIAANRKYFPDIKPKSFNELGQPCYDIKDIAAALHISEQEAFEKMAALQVEEGIQIIIDESDTHKIQ
;
A
#
# COMPACT_ATOMS: atom_id res chain seq x y z
N MET A 1 -17.78 20.95 8.91
CA MET A 1 -16.91 19.88 8.35
C MET A 1 -15.60 19.67 9.13
N THR A 2 -15.25 20.53 10.10
CA THR A 2 -13.98 20.46 10.85
C THR A 2 -14.04 19.63 12.14
N GLU A 3 -15.23 19.34 12.69
CA GLU A 3 -15.34 18.62 13.97
C GLU A 3 -15.04 17.11 13.85
N LEU A 4 -15.48 16.46 12.77
CA LEU A 4 -15.26 15.01 12.56
C LEU A 4 -13.76 14.67 12.41
N LYS A 5 -12.98 15.58 11.81
CA LYS A 5 -11.53 15.41 11.60
C LYS A 5 -10.74 15.48 12.92
N ASN A 6 -11.24 16.24 13.90
CA ASN A 6 -10.59 16.41 15.21
C ASN A 6 -11.00 15.32 16.22
N SER A 7 -12.05 14.55 15.94
CA SER A 7 -12.53 13.47 16.81
C SER A 7 -12.08 12.08 16.36
N TRP A 8 -11.32 11.98 15.27
CA TRP A 8 -10.91 10.69 14.72
C TRP A 8 -9.77 10.08 15.54
N ASP A 9 -10.08 9.05 16.34
CA ASP A 9 -9.12 8.34 17.18
C ASP A 9 -8.87 6.89 16.69
N LEU A 10 -7.84 6.26 17.26
CA LEU A 10 -7.45 4.88 16.96
C LEU A 10 -8.61 3.90 17.14
N LYS A 11 -9.47 4.12 18.15
CA LYS A 11 -10.59 3.22 18.45
C LYS A 11 -11.63 3.27 17.33
N MET A 12 -11.98 4.46 16.85
CA MET A 12 -12.88 4.65 15.73
C MET A 12 -12.34 4.03 14.44
N ALA A 13 -11.04 4.18 14.17
CA ALA A 13 -10.39 3.52 13.02
C ALA A 13 -10.49 1.98 13.10
N MET A 14 -10.28 1.41 14.28
CA MET A 14 -10.40 -0.03 14.51
C MET A 14 -11.85 -0.54 14.39
N GLU A 15 -12.85 0.26 14.76
CA GLU A 15 -14.27 -0.09 14.59
C GLU A 15 -14.66 -0.16 13.10
N VAL A 16 -14.19 0.79 12.28
CA VAL A 16 -14.38 0.73 10.82
C VAL A 16 -13.69 -0.49 10.20
N MET A 17 -12.47 -0.81 10.67
CA MET A 17 -11.74 -1.98 10.17
C MET A 17 -12.46 -3.31 10.46
N ARG A 18 -13.30 -3.36 11.50
CA ARG A 18 -14.03 -4.59 11.90
C ARG A 18 -15.39 -4.73 11.23
N ASN A 19 -15.86 -3.72 10.49
CA ASN A 19 -17.19 -3.74 9.90
C ASN A 19 -17.26 -4.64 8.65
N GLN A 20 -17.97 -5.76 8.75
CA GLN A 20 -18.13 -6.75 7.67
C GLN A 20 -19.21 -6.39 6.62
N THR A 21 -19.93 -5.27 6.81
CA THR A 21 -21.04 -4.84 5.95
C THR A 21 -20.68 -3.68 5.03
N VAL A 22 -19.45 -3.17 5.12
CA VAL A 22 -18.96 -2.08 4.29
C VAL A 22 -18.62 -2.61 2.90
N ASP A 23 -19.06 -1.89 1.88
CA ASP A 23 -18.72 -2.14 0.49
C ASP A 23 -17.20 -2.22 0.30
N SER A 24 -16.74 -3.23 -0.45
CA SER A 24 -15.31 -3.52 -0.58
C SER A 24 -14.52 -2.38 -1.22
N LYS A 25 -15.15 -1.61 -2.11
CA LYS A 25 -14.53 -0.43 -2.71
C LYS A 25 -14.40 0.70 -1.70
N LEU A 26 -15.46 1.00 -0.95
CA LEU A 26 -15.42 2.01 0.10
C LEU A 26 -14.39 1.66 1.18
N TRP A 27 -14.27 0.38 1.53
CA TRP A 27 -13.27 -0.08 2.50
C TRP A 27 -11.84 0.07 1.96
N ALA A 28 -11.60 -0.26 0.69
CA ALA A 28 -10.32 -0.07 0.04
C ALA A 28 -9.92 1.41 -0.03
N GLU A 29 -10.86 2.31 -0.35
CA GLU A 29 -10.63 3.76 -0.35
C GLU A 29 -10.30 4.29 1.06
N ALA A 30 -11.01 3.83 2.09
CA ALA A 30 -10.74 4.21 3.47
C ALA A 30 -9.36 3.75 3.94
N VAL A 31 -8.96 2.52 3.63
CA VAL A 31 -7.62 2.01 3.96
C VAL A 31 -6.53 2.74 3.18
N LYS A 32 -6.73 3.01 1.89
CA LYS A 32 -5.82 3.86 1.10
C LYS A 32 -5.64 5.21 1.79
N TRP A 33 -6.73 5.85 2.22
CA TRP A 33 -6.66 7.12 2.93
C TRP A 33 -5.88 7.03 4.25
N LEU A 34 -6.09 5.98 5.04
CA LEU A 34 -5.35 5.76 6.30
C LEU A 34 -3.86 5.48 6.06
N MET A 35 -3.51 4.75 5.00
CA MET A 35 -2.11 4.50 4.63
C MET A 35 -1.37 5.79 4.24
N LEU A 36 -2.06 6.75 3.62
CA LEU A 36 -1.44 7.98 3.11
C LEU A 36 -1.47 9.14 4.11
N TYR A 37 -2.57 9.27 4.85
CA TYR A 37 -2.86 10.46 5.67
C TYR A 37 -3.17 10.11 7.13
N GLY A 38 -3.22 8.83 7.50
CA GLY A 38 -3.45 8.40 8.87
C GLY A 38 -2.30 8.76 9.82
N PRO A 39 -2.52 8.67 11.14
CA PRO A 39 -1.45 8.79 12.13
C PRO A 39 -0.31 7.79 11.87
N PRO A 40 0.96 8.12 12.17
CA PRO A 40 2.11 7.26 11.91
C PRO A 40 1.94 5.83 12.46
N GLU A 41 1.35 5.69 13.65
CA GLU A 41 1.13 4.40 14.30
C GLU A 41 0.12 3.53 13.53
N ILE A 42 -0.88 4.16 12.89
CA ILE A 42 -1.85 3.49 12.03
C ILE A 42 -1.20 3.06 10.72
N GLN A 43 -0.41 3.94 10.12
CA GLN A 43 0.30 3.66 8.88
C GLN A 43 1.25 2.47 9.07
N GLU A 44 2.03 2.46 10.15
CA GLU A 44 2.94 1.36 10.49
C GLU A 44 2.15 0.06 10.73
N MET A 45 1.08 0.10 11.51
CA MET A 45 0.24 -1.08 11.76
C MET A 45 -0.34 -1.66 10.46
N ILE A 46 -0.88 -0.82 9.56
CA ILE A 46 -1.40 -1.26 8.27
C ILE A 46 -0.29 -1.82 7.39
N GLN A 47 0.90 -1.20 7.39
CA GLN A 47 2.05 -1.70 6.63
C GLN A 47 2.51 -3.08 7.12
N GLN A 48 2.59 -3.30 8.43
CA GLN A 48 2.93 -4.61 9.00
C GLN A 48 1.87 -5.67 8.66
N ALA A 49 0.58 -5.32 8.75
CA ALA A 49 -0.51 -6.21 8.35
C ALA A 49 -0.44 -6.55 6.87
N SER A 50 -0.14 -5.57 6.01
CA SER A 50 0.04 -5.75 4.58
C SER A 50 1.21 -6.69 4.27
N ILE A 51 2.38 -6.51 4.91
CA ILE A 51 3.53 -7.42 4.76
C ILE A 51 3.16 -8.85 5.17
N ALA A 52 2.47 -9.02 6.31
CA ALA A 52 2.04 -10.34 6.77
C ALA A 52 1.04 -11.01 5.83
N ALA A 53 0.07 -10.26 5.31
CA ALA A 53 -0.88 -10.74 4.31
C ALA A 53 -0.17 -11.10 2.99
N ASN A 54 0.75 -10.25 2.52
CA ASN A 54 1.48 -10.46 1.29
C ASN A 54 2.31 -11.75 1.35
N ARG A 55 3.01 -12.00 2.47
CA ARG A 55 3.76 -13.26 2.69
C ARG A 55 2.88 -14.51 2.68
N LYS A 56 1.61 -14.40 3.09
CA LYS A 56 0.68 -15.52 3.18
C LYS A 56 -0.02 -15.80 1.84
N TYR A 57 -0.44 -14.76 1.14
CA TYR A 57 -1.28 -14.87 -0.06
C TYR A 57 -0.51 -14.72 -1.37
N PHE A 58 0.66 -14.08 -1.34
CA PHE A 58 1.55 -13.90 -2.50
C PHE A 58 2.99 -14.30 -2.14
N PRO A 59 3.24 -15.57 -1.76
CA PRO A 59 4.55 -16.03 -1.30
C PRO A 59 5.66 -15.91 -2.36
N ASP A 60 5.27 -15.85 -3.63
CA ASP A 60 6.18 -15.77 -4.77
C ASP A 60 6.67 -14.33 -5.03
N ILE A 61 5.94 -13.32 -4.55
CA ILE A 61 6.36 -11.92 -4.66
C ILE A 61 7.38 -11.61 -3.55
N LYS A 62 8.65 -11.51 -3.93
CA LYS A 62 9.73 -11.16 -3.01
C LYS A 62 10.22 -9.75 -3.26
N PRO A 63 10.48 -8.95 -2.21
CA PRO A 63 11.11 -7.65 -2.38
C PRO A 63 12.52 -7.83 -2.93
N LYS A 64 12.86 -7.06 -3.97
CA LYS A 64 14.21 -7.05 -4.56
C LYS A 64 15.17 -6.12 -3.84
N SER A 65 14.63 -5.03 -3.28
CA SER A 65 15.39 -4.01 -2.55
C SER A 65 14.49 -3.31 -1.54
N PHE A 66 15.06 -2.38 -0.79
CA PHE A 66 14.33 -1.48 0.09
C PHE A 66 14.71 -0.04 -0.23
N ASN A 67 13.76 0.90 -0.14
CA ASN A 67 14.03 2.31 -0.32
C ASN A 67 14.66 2.93 0.95
N GLU A 68 14.99 4.23 0.91
CA GLU A 68 15.60 4.97 2.03
C GLU A 68 14.74 4.98 3.31
N LEU A 69 13.44 4.69 3.17
CA LEU A 69 12.47 4.60 4.25
C LEU A 69 12.29 3.16 4.76
N GLY A 70 13.09 2.20 4.27
CA GLY A 70 13.00 0.79 4.65
C GLY A 70 11.78 0.07 4.08
N GLN A 71 11.12 0.64 3.06
CA GLN A 71 9.94 0.05 2.44
C GLN A 71 10.34 -0.92 1.32
N PRO A 72 9.68 -2.08 1.20
CA PRO A 72 10.01 -3.10 0.21
C PRO A 72 9.72 -2.61 -1.21
N CYS A 73 10.69 -2.80 -2.10
CA CYS A 73 10.61 -2.50 -3.53
C CYS A 73 10.46 -3.81 -4.30
N TYR A 74 9.52 -3.85 -5.24
CA TYR A 74 9.15 -5.05 -5.99
C TYR A 74 9.35 -4.84 -7.49
N ASP A 75 9.63 -5.92 -8.23
CA ASP A 75 9.67 -5.85 -9.69
C ASP A 75 8.25 -5.78 -10.25
N ILE A 76 8.03 -4.88 -11.21
CA ILE A 76 6.78 -4.77 -11.96
C ILE A 76 6.39 -6.10 -12.63
N LYS A 77 7.38 -6.91 -13.05
CA LYS A 77 7.17 -8.23 -13.66
C LYS A 77 6.61 -9.24 -12.67
N ASP A 78 7.16 -9.25 -11.45
CA ASP A 78 6.71 -10.14 -10.38
C ASP A 78 5.30 -9.75 -9.93
N ILE A 79 5.00 -8.45 -9.88
CA ILE A 79 3.65 -7.93 -9.62
C ILE A 79 2.67 -8.35 -10.73
N ALA A 80 3.03 -8.12 -12.00
CA ALA A 80 2.19 -8.45 -13.15
C ALA A 80 1.87 -9.96 -13.20
N ALA A 81 2.89 -10.80 -12.97
CA ALA A 81 2.74 -12.25 -12.92
C ALA A 81 1.82 -12.70 -11.79
N ALA A 82 1.98 -12.15 -10.58
CA ALA A 82 1.16 -12.51 -9.43
C ALA A 82 -0.29 -12.00 -9.51
N LEU A 83 -0.52 -10.90 -10.21
CA LEU A 83 -1.86 -10.37 -10.45
C LEU A 83 -2.51 -10.92 -11.73
N HIS A 84 -1.79 -11.77 -12.48
CA HIS A 84 -2.23 -12.31 -13.77
C HIS A 84 -2.65 -11.24 -14.79
N ILE A 85 -1.92 -10.11 -14.81
CA ILE A 85 -2.10 -9.00 -15.75
C ILE A 85 -0.84 -8.81 -16.60
N SER A 86 -0.93 -7.98 -17.66
CA SER A 86 0.25 -7.65 -18.47
C SER A 86 1.19 -6.69 -17.73
N GLU A 87 2.50 -6.72 -18.05
CA GLU A 87 3.47 -5.75 -17.52
C GLU A 87 3.07 -4.31 -17.84
N GLN A 88 2.53 -4.08 -19.03
CA GLN A 88 2.04 -2.77 -19.46
C GLN A 88 0.83 -2.31 -18.62
N GLU A 89 -0.14 -3.20 -18.36
CA GLU A 89 -1.28 -2.87 -17.51
C GLU A 89 -0.85 -2.60 -16.06
N ALA A 90 0.11 -3.38 -15.53
CA ALA A 90 0.69 -3.12 -14.22
C ALA A 90 1.36 -1.74 -14.18
N PHE A 91 2.14 -1.39 -15.20
CA PHE A 91 2.80 -0.09 -15.31
C PHE A 91 1.79 1.06 -15.38
N GLU A 92 0.74 0.93 -16.20
CA GLU A 92 -0.31 1.93 -16.33
C GLU A 92 -1.05 2.16 -15.00
N LYS A 93 -1.37 1.09 -14.25
CA LYS A 93 -2.01 1.21 -12.93
C LYS A 93 -1.09 1.86 -11.91
N MET A 94 0.20 1.51 -11.91
CA MET A 94 1.18 2.10 -11.00
C MET A 94 1.41 3.58 -11.32
N ALA A 95 1.52 3.94 -12.60
CA ALA A 95 1.64 5.33 -13.04
C ALA A 95 0.40 6.16 -12.70
N ALA A 96 -0.80 5.60 -12.89
CA ALA A 96 -2.05 6.27 -12.50
C ALA A 96 -2.09 6.54 -10.98
N LEU A 97 -1.66 5.58 -10.15
CA LEU A 97 -1.58 5.75 -8.70
C LEU A 97 -0.55 6.82 -8.28
N GLN A 98 0.58 6.94 -9.00
CA GLN A 98 1.55 8.01 -8.72
C GLN A 98 0.99 9.40 -9.01
N VAL A 99 0.29 9.56 -10.13
CA VAL A 99 -0.29 10.83 -10.54
C VAL A 99 -1.43 11.24 -9.61
N GLU A 100 -2.26 10.27 -9.22
CA GLU A 100 -3.42 10.51 -8.36
C GLU A 100 -3.01 10.93 -6.94
N GLU A 101 -1.96 10.31 -6.38
CA GLU A 101 -1.59 10.52 -4.98
C GLU A 101 -0.32 11.36 -4.78
N GLY A 102 0.40 11.71 -5.86
CA GLY A 102 1.66 12.47 -5.78
C GLY A 102 2.81 11.68 -5.12
N ILE A 103 2.72 10.36 -5.10
CA ILE A 103 3.69 9.45 -4.46
C ILE A 103 4.51 8.75 -5.53
N GLN A 104 5.82 8.68 -5.34
CA GLN A 104 6.72 7.97 -6.26
C GLN A 104 6.71 6.47 -5.91
N ILE A 105 5.96 5.68 -6.68
CA ILE A 105 5.74 4.23 -6.44
C ILE A 105 6.66 3.35 -7.31
N ILE A 106 7.12 3.87 -8.45
CA ILE A 106 8.01 3.21 -9.41
C ILE A 106 9.40 3.70 -9.05
N ILE A 107 10.17 2.80 -8.47
CA ILE A 107 11.57 3.03 -8.14
C ILE A 107 12.33 2.43 -9.32
N ASP A 108 12.95 3.30 -10.11
CA ASP A 108 13.83 2.91 -11.21
C ASP A 108 15.04 2.15 -10.62
N GLU A 109 15.66 1.25 -11.39
CA GLU A 109 16.81 0.46 -10.91
C GLU A 109 17.95 1.36 -10.38
N SER A 110 18.00 2.62 -10.82
CA SER A 110 18.94 3.66 -10.39
C SER A 110 18.75 4.17 -8.95
N ASP A 111 17.58 3.98 -8.32
CA ASP A 111 17.29 4.45 -6.95
C ASP A 111 17.35 3.30 -5.91
N THR A 112 17.69 2.10 -6.34
CA THR A 112 17.79 0.92 -5.47
C THR A 112 19.22 0.65 -5.02
N HIS A 113 19.49 0.73 -3.72
CA HIS A 113 20.77 0.27 -3.18
C HIS A 113 20.76 -1.27 -3.18
N LYS A 114 21.65 -1.88 -3.97
CA LYS A 114 21.87 -3.33 -3.96
C LYS A 114 22.46 -3.73 -2.60
N ILE A 115 21.79 -4.67 -1.94
CA ILE A 115 22.30 -5.31 -0.73
C ILE A 115 23.57 -6.09 -1.13
N GLN A 116 24.69 -5.81 -0.46
CA GLN A 116 25.89 -6.65 -0.48
C GLN A 116 25.71 -7.87 0.40
#